data_AF-A0A7V8FKT4-F1
#
_entry.id   AF-A0A7V8FKT4-F1
#
_cell.length_a   1.000
_cell.length_b   1.000
_cell.length_c   1.000
_cell.angle_alpha   90.00
_cell.angle_beta   90.00
_cell.angle_gamma   90.00
#
_symmetry.space_group_name_H-M   'P 1'
#
loop_
_entity.id
_entity.type
_entity.pdbx_description
1 polymer ?
#
loop_
_entity_poly.entity_id
_entity_poly.type
_entity_poly.pdbx_seq_one_letter_code
_entity_poly.pdbx_strand_id
1 'polypeptide(L)'
;MYVAGRMLLAGWKIVYAGDAACRHSHNYTVGEEFRRYFDVGVFQGREGWIKASFGGAGGEGLRFVKSELKFVGVGRAYLWPLVAIRTAAKLLGYKLGQKESSIPLSWKKKLSMYRGFWSGPYADAHANTSRTGQADAR
;
A
#
# COMPACT_ATOMS: atom_id res chain seq x y z
N MET A 1 -6.44 -1.69 6.74
CA MET A 1 -6.93 -2.96 6.13
C MET A 1 -6.87 -4.14 7.09
N TYR A 2 -5.88 -4.23 7.99
CA TYR A 2 -5.74 -5.35 8.93
C TYR A 2 -7.05 -5.70 9.69
N VAL A 3 -7.58 -4.75 10.46
CA VAL A 3 -8.78 -4.97 11.30
C VAL A 3 -9.99 -5.39 10.46
N ALA A 4 -10.28 -4.65 9.39
CA ALA A 4 -11.37 -4.98 8.48
C ALA A 4 -11.22 -6.39 7.88
N GLY A 5 -10.00 -6.79 7.48
CA GLY A 5 -9.73 -8.14 7.00
C GLY A 5 -9.99 -9.21 8.06
N ARG A 6 -9.60 -8.97 9.32
CA ARG A 6 -9.88 -9.88 10.44
C ARG A 6 -11.38 -9.99 10.72
N MET A 7 -12.11 -8.88 10.66
CA MET A 7 -13.57 -8.87 10.85
C MET A 7 -14.28 -9.65 9.74
N LEU A 8 -13.87 -9.48 8.48
CA LEU A 8 -14.42 -10.25 7.36
C LEU A 8 -14.17 -11.77 7.52
N LEU A 9 -12.96 -12.17 7.94
CA LEU A 9 -12.68 -13.58 8.25
C LEU A 9 -13.51 -14.12 9.42
N ALA A 10 -13.93 -13.24 10.34
CA ALA A 10 -14.83 -13.57 11.44
C ALA A 10 -16.33 -13.53 11.04
N GLY A 11 -16.66 -13.44 9.74
CA GLY A 11 -18.04 -13.48 9.23
C GLY A 11 -18.78 -12.13 9.29
N TRP A 12 -18.09 -11.04 9.61
CA TRP A 12 -18.69 -9.71 9.57
C TRP A 12 -18.92 -9.25 8.12
N LYS A 13 -19.85 -8.30 7.94
CA LYS A 13 -20.19 -7.73 6.63
C LYS A 13 -19.80 -6.27 6.56
N ILE A 14 -19.42 -5.81 5.36
CA ILE A 14 -19.15 -4.40 5.06
C ILE A 14 -20.40 -3.80 4.41
N VAL A 15 -20.78 -2.60 4.84
CA VAL A 15 -21.87 -1.80 4.26
C VAL A 15 -21.31 -0.44 3.82
N TYR A 16 -21.75 0.05 2.66
CA TYR A 16 -21.43 1.40 2.21
C TYR A 16 -22.39 2.40 2.87
N ALA A 17 -21.84 3.37 3.60
CA ALA A 17 -22.59 4.47 4.21
C ALA A 17 -22.19 5.78 3.52
N GLY A 18 -22.94 6.19 2.49
CA GLY A 18 -22.62 7.35 1.66
C GLY A 18 -22.81 8.71 2.35
N ASP A 19 -23.63 8.70 3.39
CA ASP A 19 -23.99 9.79 4.27
C ASP A 19 -22.90 10.10 5.32
N ALA A 20 -21.93 9.21 5.50
CA ALA A 20 -20.72 9.47 6.28
C ALA A 20 -19.73 10.34 5.48
N ALA A 21 -19.86 11.66 5.61
CA ALA A 21 -18.98 12.61 4.92
C ALA A 21 -17.61 12.73 5.60
N CYS A 22 -16.53 12.66 4.79
CA CYS A 22 -15.16 12.87 5.22
C CYS A 22 -14.51 14.01 4.42
N ARG A 23 -13.74 14.87 5.09
CA ARG A 23 -12.92 15.88 4.40
C ARG A 23 -11.57 15.29 4.02
N HIS A 24 -11.29 15.21 2.72
CA HIS A 24 -9.97 14.83 2.22
C HIS A 24 -9.16 16.09 1.89
N SER A 25 -8.08 16.33 2.66
CA SER A 25 -7.19 17.48 2.44
C SER A 25 -5.76 17.01 2.22
N HIS A 26 -5.45 16.49 1.02
CA HIS A 26 -4.08 16.10 0.69
C HIS A 26 -3.80 16.36 -0.79
N ASN A 27 -2.79 17.18 -1.07
CA ASN A 27 -2.25 17.41 -2.41
C ASN A 27 -0.82 16.90 -2.45
N TYR A 28 -0.66 15.58 -2.50
CA TYR A 28 0.67 14.98 -2.46
C TYR A 28 1.48 15.31 -3.72
N THR A 29 2.72 15.68 -3.49
CA THR A 29 3.78 15.66 -4.50
C THR A 29 4.07 14.23 -4.94
N VAL A 30 4.71 14.08 -6.11
CA VAL A 30 5.13 12.76 -6.62
C VAL A 30 5.99 12.00 -5.59
N GLY A 31 6.88 12.72 -4.90
CA GLY A 31 7.73 12.14 -3.86
C GLY A 31 6.95 11.66 -2.64
N GLU A 32 5.92 12.38 -2.22
CA GLU A 32 5.05 11.95 -1.12
C GLU A 32 4.16 10.77 -1.52
N GLU A 33 3.66 10.75 -2.76
CA GLU A 33 2.94 9.59 -3.29
C GLU A 33 3.83 8.35 -3.30
N PHE A 34 5.09 8.48 -3.73
CA PHE A 34 6.07 7.40 -3.65
C PHE A 34 6.23 6.90 -2.21
N ARG A 35 6.50 7.79 -1.25
CA ARG A 35 6.73 7.42 0.16
C ARG A 35 5.51 6.76 0.79
N ARG A 36 4.32 7.26 0.47
CA ARG A 36 3.06 6.66 0.91
C ARG A 36 2.89 5.25 0.35
N TYR A 37 3.14 5.05 -0.94
CA TYR A 37 3.03 3.73 -1.56
C TYR A 37 4.14 2.77 -1.09
N PHE A 38 5.32 3.28 -0.72
CA PHE A 38 6.33 2.50 -0.01
C PHE A 38 5.77 1.92 1.29
N ASP A 39 5.17 2.74 2.15
CA ASP A 39 4.58 2.26 3.41
C ASP A 39 3.43 1.26 3.19
N VAL A 40 2.60 1.49 2.15
CA VAL A 40 1.56 0.51 1.74
C VAL A 40 2.19 -0.80 1.28
N GLY A 41 3.29 -0.74 0.54
CA GLY A 41 4.05 -1.90 0.09
C GLY A 41 4.64 -2.70 1.26
N VAL A 42 5.22 -2.00 2.25
CA VAL A 42 5.71 -2.60 3.50
C VAL A 42 4.59 -3.34 4.21
N PHE A 43 3.45 -2.67 4.41
CA PHE A 43 2.29 -3.25 5.07
C PHE A 43 1.80 -4.51 4.34
N GLN A 44 1.59 -4.43 3.02
CA GLN A 44 1.13 -5.58 2.23
C GLN A 44 2.16 -6.71 2.14
N GLY A 45 3.46 -6.40 2.20
CA GLY A 45 4.52 -7.40 2.25
C GLY A 45 4.55 -8.15 3.58
N ARG A 46 4.39 -7.44 4.70
CA ARG A 46 4.35 -8.02 6.05
C ARG A 46 3.05 -8.75 6.34
N GLU A 47 1.92 -8.22 5.88
CA GLU A 47 0.59 -8.78 6.08
C GLU A 47 0.14 -9.65 4.88
N GLY A 48 1.01 -10.57 4.45
CA GLY A 48 0.78 -11.42 3.28
C GLY A 48 -0.50 -12.28 3.35
N TRP A 49 -0.98 -12.56 4.55
CA TRP A 49 -2.24 -13.29 4.77
C TRP A 49 -3.45 -12.55 4.16
N ILE A 50 -3.45 -11.22 4.11
CA ILE A 50 -4.56 -10.44 3.53
C ILE A 50 -4.71 -10.81 2.05
N LYS A 51 -3.60 -10.83 1.32
CA LYS A 51 -3.59 -11.23 -0.10
C LYS A 51 -3.96 -12.71 -0.27
N ALA A 52 -3.51 -13.57 0.63
CA ALA A 52 -3.85 -14.99 0.59
C ALA A 52 -5.36 -15.24 0.81
N SER A 53 -5.98 -14.49 1.72
CA SER A 53 -7.40 -14.62 2.05
C SER A 53 -8.34 -13.95 1.06
N PHE A 54 -7.99 -12.78 0.53
CA PHE A 54 -8.90 -11.95 -0.28
C PHE A 54 -8.49 -11.84 -1.75
N GLY A 55 -7.39 -12.49 -2.15
CA GLY A 55 -6.84 -12.42 -3.49
C GLY A 55 -5.92 -11.21 -3.71
N GLY A 56 -5.23 -11.23 -4.86
CA GLY A 56 -4.36 -10.13 -5.29
C GLY A 56 -5.11 -9.02 -6.01
N ALA A 57 -4.42 -7.89 -6.22
CA ALA A 57 -4.86 -6.82 -7.10
C ALA A 57 -4.81 -7.26 -8.59
N GLY A 58 -5.66 -8.20 -8.99
CA GLY A 58 -5.77 -8.68 -10.37
C GLY A 58 -6.34 -7.58 -11.28
N GLY A 59 -5.52 -7.04 -12.17
CA GLY A 59 -5.95 -6.07 -13.20
C GLY A 59 -6.33 -4.66 -12.70
N GLU A 60 -6.58 -4.49 -11.40
CA GLU A 60 -7.04 -3.21 -10.83
C GLU A 60 -6.05 -2.06 -11.06
N GLY A 61 -4.74 -2.36 -11.05
CA GLY A 61 -3.71 -1.38 -11.39
C GLY A 61 -3.84 -0.86 -12.83
N LEU A 62 -4.10 -1.75 -13.79
CA LEU A 62 -4.33 -1.35 -15.18
C LEU A 62 -5.65 -0.59 -15.34
N ARG A 63 -6.69 -1.00 -14.61
CA ARG A 63 -7.99 -0.30 -14.58
C ARG A 63 -7.83 1.13 -14.08
N PHE A 64 -7.04 1.33 -13.02
CA PHE A 64 -6.69 2.65 -12.50
C PHE A 64 -5.94 3.52 -13.52
N VAL A 65 -4.92 2.99 -14.20
CA VAL A 65 -4.19 3.74 -15.23
C VAL A 65 -5.13 4.15 -16.37
N LYS A 66 -5.98 3.24 -16.83
CA LYS A 66 -6.98 3.53 -17.85
C LYS A 66 -7.98 4.62 -17.40
N SER A 67 -8.41 4.59 -16.14
CA SER A 67 -9.32 5.63 -15.62
C SER A 67 -8.64 6.99 -15.52
N GLU A 68 -7.37 7.06 -15.13
CA GLU A 68 -6.61 8.32 -15.08
C GLU A 68 -6.43 8.92 -16.47
N LEU A 69 -6.03 8.11 -17.46
CA LEU A 69 -5.89 8.57 -18.84
C LEU A 69 -7.24 9.02 -19.44
N LYS A 70 -8.32 8.29 -19.13
CA LYS A 70 -9.68 8.69 -19.53
C LYS A 70 -10.11 10.00 -18.87
N PHE A 71 -9.77 10.20 -17.59
CA PHE A 71 -10.09 11.43 -16.85
C PHE A 71 -9.35 12.65 -17.40
N VAL A 72 -8.05 12.50 -17.72
CA VAL A 72 -7.28 13.58 -18.35
C VAL A 72 -7.76 13.84 -19.78
N GLY A 73 -8.11 12.77 -20.51
CA GLY A 73 -8.56 12.84 -21.88
C GLY A 73 -7.45 13.23 -22.86
N VAL A 74 -7.78 13.23 -24.15
CA VAL A 74 -6.84 13.58 -25.24
C VAL A 74 -6.63 15.11 -25.32
N GLY A 75 -7.64 15.90 -24.95
CA GLY A 75 -7.56 17.37 -24.95
C GLY A 75 -6.55 17.95 -23.96
N ARG A 76 -6.03 17.14 -23.03
CA ARG A 76 -4.96 17.52 -22.09
C ARG A 76 -3.78 16.54 -22.16
N ALA A 77 -3.42 16.10 -23.36
CA ALA A 77 -2.35 15.13 -23.59
C ALA A 77 -1.00 15.54 -22.97
N TYR A 78 -0.72 16.84 -22.84
CA TYR A 78 0.48 17.36 -22.16
C TYR A 78 0.60 16.95 -20.68
N LEU A 79 -0.50 16.51 -20.05
CA LEU A 79 -0.52 15.97 -18.68
C LEU A 79 -0.23 14.46 -18.62
N TRP A 80 -0.24 13.74 -19.76
CA TRP A 80 0.02 12.30 -19.77
C TRP A 80 1.40 11.92 -19.21
N PRO A 81 2.49 12.66 -19.49
CA PRO A 81 3.77 12.41 -18.83
C PRO A 81 3.69 12.49 -17.31
N LEU A 82 2.92 13.45 -16.76
CA LEU A 82 2.74 13.59 -15.32
C LEU A 82 1.95 12.40 -14.73
N VAL A 83 0.89 11.95 -15.41
CA VAL A 83 0.14 10.74 -15.01
C VAL A 83 1.05 9.52 -15.00
N ALA A 84 1.90 9.37 -16.03
CA ALA A 84 2.86 8.29 -16.12
C ALA A 84 3.89 8.35 -14.98
N ILE A 85 4.46 9.53 -14.69
CA ILE A 85 5.42 9.73 -13.59
C ILE A 85 4.78 9.41 -12.24
N ARG A 86 3.56 9.90 -11.98
CA ARG A 86 2.83 9.60 -10.72
C ARG A 86 2.53 8.12 -10.60
N THR A 87 2.07 7.48 -11.66
CA THR A 87 1.80 6.03 -11.69
C THR A 87 3.08 5.22 -11.44
N ALA A 88 4.18 5.59 -12.09
CA ALA A 88 5.47 4.94 -11.91
C ALA A 88 5.98 5.12 -10.47
N ALA A 89 5.87 6.32 -9.90
CA ALA A 89 6.25 6.59 -8.51
C ALA A 89 5.45 5.73 -7.52
N LYS A 90 4.12 5.60 -7.71
CA LYS A 90 3.25 4.72 -6.90
C LYS A 90 3.68 3.26 -7.01
N LEU A 91 3.91 2.78 -8.24
CA LEU A 91 4.29 1.40 -8.49
C LEU A 91 5.68 1.07 -7.91
N LEU A 92 6.66 1.95 -8.12
CA LEU A 92 8.02 1.80 -7.60
C LEU A 92 8.02 1.80 -6.07
N GLY A 93 7.34 2.76 -5.44
CA GLY A 93 7.18 2.82 -3.99
C GLY A 93 6.60 1.51 -3.47
N TYR A 94 5.47 1.07 -4.04
CA TYR A 94 4.82 -0.18 -3.65
C TYR A 94 5.71 -1.41 -3.78
N LYS A 95 6.36 -1.60 -4.92
CA LYS A 95 7.24 -2.75 -5.17
C LYS A 95 8.48 -2.74 -4.29
N LEU A 96 9.04 -1.56 -4.02
CA LEU A 96 10.18 -1.42 -3.13
C LEU A 96 9.80 -1.69 -1.68
N GLY A 97 8.63 -1.21 -1.24
CA GLY A 97 8.09 -1.48 0.09
C GLY A 97 7.82 -2.98 0.32
N GLN A 98 7.35 -3.71 -0.69
CA GLN A 98 7.20 -5.17 -0.60
C GLN A 98 8.52 -5.92 -0.38
N LYS A 99 9.64 -5.33 -0.80
CA LYS A 99 10.99 -5.88 -0.65
C LYS A 99 11.77 -5.20 0.48
N GLU A 100 11.08 -4.58 1.44
CA GLU A 100 11.73 -3.82 2.50
C GLU A 100 12.68 -4.64 3.37
N SER A 101 12.49 -5.95 3.46
CA SER A 101 13.34 -6.86 4.25
C SER A 101 14.81 -6.82 3.83
N SER A 102 15.12 -6.52 2.56
CA SER A 102 16.49 -6.38 2.07
C SER A 102 17.05 -4.95 2.18
N ILE A 103 16.28 -4.00 2.70
CA ILE A 103 16.67 -2.60 2.81
C ILE A 103 17.19 -2.35 4.24
N PRO A 104 18.28 -1.62 4.46
CA PRO A 104 18.72 -1.23 5.80
C PRO A 104 17.77 -0.18 6.43
N LEU A 105 17.61 -0.22 7.76
CA LEU A 105 16.66 0.62 8.52
C LEU A 105 16.78 2.13 8.23
N SER A 106 18.01 2.64 8.05
CA SER A 106 18.27 4.05 7.72
C SER A 106 17.62 4.47 6.40
N TRP A 107 17.60 3.59 5.41
CA TRP A 107 16.95 3.82 4.12
C TRP A 107 15.44 3.66 4.23
N LYS A 108 14.94 2.70 5.01
CA LYS A 108 13.49 2.57 5.27
C LYS A 108 12.90 3.86 5.83
N LYS A 109 13.56 4.48 6.81
CA LYS A 109 13.18 5.77 7.39
C LYS A 109 13.15 6.92 6.37
N LYS A 110 14.01 6.89 5.34
CA LYS A 110 14.06 7.90 4.28
C LYS A 110 12.98 7.69 3.21
N LEU A 111 12.72 6.43 2.87
CA LEU A 111 11.75 6.02 1.85
C LEU A 111 10.31 6.04 2.38
N SER A 112 10.13 5.98 3.68
CA SER A 112 8.83 5.99 4.36
C SER A 112 8.26 7.40 4.54
N MET A 113 6.94 7.50 4.46
CA MET A 113 6.20 8.71 4.83
C MET A 113 6.08 8.80 6.35
N TYR A 114 5.77 7.67 7.01
CA TYR A 114 5.57 7.61 8.46
C TYR A 114 6.83 7.15 9.20
N ARG A 115 7.79 8.06 9.34
CA ARG A 115 9.11 7.76 9.96
C ARG A 115 9.05 7.17 11.37
N GLY A 116 8.07 7.58 12.17
CA GLY A 116 7.88 7.12 13.55
C GLY A 116 7.55 5.63 13.67
N PHE A 117 7.01 5.01 12.61
CA PHE A 117 6.79 3.56 12.57
C PHE A 117 8.11 2.79 12.80
N TRP A 118 9.20 3.28 12.20
CA TRP A 118 10.52 2.64 12.22
C TRP A 118 11.33 2.86 13.50
N SER A 119 10.79 3.58 14.48
CA SER A 119 11.36 3.71 15.83
C SER A 119 10.59 2.90 16.88
N GLY A 120 9.48 2.27 16.50
CA GLY A 120 8.66 1.48 17.41
C GLY A 120 9.02 -0.02 17.40
N PRO A 121 8.50 -0.79 18.38
CA PRO A 121 8.77 -2.22 18.50
C PRO A 121 8.27 -3.04 17.29
N TYR A 122 7.29 -2.52 16.55
CA TYR A 122 6.74 -3.15 15.35
C TYR A 122 7.64 -3.05 14.12
N ALA A 123 8.71 -2.24 14.17
CA ALA A 123 9.66 -2.10 13.07
C ALA A 123 10.38 -3.42 12.77
N ASP A 124 10.74 -4.17 13.82
CA ASP A 124 11.58 -5.37 13.75
C ASP A 124 10.79 -6.67 13.96
N ALA A 125 9.61 -6.60 14.61
CA ALA A 125 8.85 -7.77 15.05
C ALA A 125 8.47 -8.78 13.95
N HIS A 126 8.25 -8.34 12.71
CA HIS A 126 7.82 -9.23 11.62
C HIS A 126 8.96 -9.88 10.82
N ALA A 127 10.22 -9.51 11.08
CA ALA A 127 11.36 -10.21 10.48
C ALA A 127 11.59 -11.61 11.11
N ASN A 128 11.11 -11.83 12.33
CA ASN A 128 11.32 -13.07 13.09
C ASN A 128 10.11 -14.02 13.12
N THR A 129 8.88 -13.56 12.89
CA THR A 129 7.69 -14.43 12.89
C THR A 129 7.60 -15.39 11.71
N SER A 130 8.38 -15.20 10.64
CA SER A 130 8.50 -16.20 9.57
C SER A 130 9.35 -17.42 9.98
N ARG A 131 10.01 -17.40 11.16
CA ARG A 131 10.74 -18.56 11.70
C ARG A 131 9.97 -19.36 12.75
N THR A 132 8.90 -18.82 13.33
CA THR A 132 8.21 -19.44 14.48
C THR A 132 6.75 -19.85 14.21
N GLY A 133 6.17 -19.53 13.04
CA GLY A 133 4.78 -19.86 12.72
C GLY A 133 4.50 -21.29 12.22
N GLN A 134 5.47 -22.20 12.28
CA GLN A 134 5.33 -23.58 11.74
C GLN A 134 5.39 -24.68 12.82
N ALA A 135 5.35 -24.33 14.11
CA ALA A 135 5.50 -25.30 15.20
C ALA A 135 4.19 -25.79 15.84
N ASP A 136 3.09 -25.04 15.77
CA ASP A 136 1.86 -25.40 16.49
C ASP A 136 0.67 -25.64 15.55
N ALA A 137 0.71 -26.80 14.89
CA ALA A 137 -0.47 -27.49 14.39
C ALA A 137 -0.28 -28.99 14.67
N ARG A 138 -0.62 -29.39 15.89
CA ARG A 138 -0.92 -30.77 16.29
C ARG A 138 -2.26 -30.77 17.00
#